data_AF-A0A6A3VR11-F1
#
_entry.id   AF-A0A6A3VR11-F1
#
_cell.length_a   1.000
_cell.length_b   1.000
_cell.length_c   1.000
_cell.angle_alpha   90.00
_cell.angle_beta   90.00
_cell.angle_gamma   90.00
#
_symmetry.space_group_name_H-M   'P 1'
#
loop_
_entity.id
_entity.type
_entity.pdbx_description
1 polymer ?
#
loop_
_entity_poly.entity_id
_entity_poly.type
_entity_poly.pdbx_seq_one_letter_code
_entity_poly.pdbx_strand_id
1 'polypeptide(L)'
;MSAREKATYKGALAAAMDSGAYIKFVEIHTEMKSEMEAHKQCMFIYWHRFFLVVFENMFRGQGPKFACVTVPYFNWMAASNKALTGECKTLGECSPILRELGGYAVFSVKRLCLC
;
A
#
# COMPACT_ATOMS: atom_id res chain seq x y z
N MET A 1 -6.26 8.70 -8.92
CA MET A 1 -6.41 9.35 -7.60
C MET A 1 -5.97 10.79 -7.71
N SER A 2 -6.86 11.71 -7.38
CA SER A 2 -6.60 13.14 -7.17
C SER A 2 -5.63 13.36 -6.00
N ALA A 3 -5.03 14.56 -5.92
CA ALA A 3 -4.15 14.93 -4.82
C ALA A 3 -4.86 14.82 -3.45
N ARG A 4 -6.15 15.19 -3.40
CA ARG A 4 -6.97 15.08 -2.19
C ARG A 4 -7.15 13.62 -1.75
N GLU A 5 -7.49 12.72 -2.67
CA GLU A 5 -7.64 11.29 -2.35
C GLU A 5 -6.32 10.68 -1.85
N LYS A 6 -5.19 11.04 -2.48
CA LYS A 6 -3.86 10.60 -2.03
C LYS A 6 -3.56 11.09 -0.61
N ALA A 7 -3.86 12.36 -0.32
CA ALA A 7 -3.66 12.93 1.01
C ALA A 7 -4.55 12.24 2.06
N THR A 8 -5.83 12.00 1.75
CA THR A 8 -6.74 11.26 2.63
C THR A 8 -6.24 9.84 2.90
N TYR A 9 -5.83 9.10 1.88
CA TYR A 9 -5.32 7.74 2.02
C TYR A 9 -4.03 7.69 2.87
N LYS A 10 -3.04 8.55 2.57
CA LYS A 10 -1.80 8.64 3.36
C LYS A 10 -2.07 9.04 4.81
N GLY A 11 -3.04 9.93 5.04
CA GLY A 11 -3.47 10.31 6.38
C GLY A 11 -4.12 9.15 7.14
N ALA A 12 -4.94 8.33 6.48
CA ALA A 12 -5.57 7.16 7.10
C ALA A 12 -4.52 6.10 7.48
N LEU A 13 -3.55 5.89 6.59
CA LEU A 13 -2.41 5.02 6.85
C LEU A 13 -1.59 5.49 8.06
N ALA A 14 -1.22 6.77 8.11
CA ALA A 14 -0.48 7.34 9.24
C ALA A 14 -1.26 7.19 10.57
N ALA A 15 -2.55 7.53 10.58
CA ALA A 15 -3.40 7.37 11.76
C ALA A 15 -3.50 5.90 12.23
N ALA A 16 -3.58 4.95 11.29
CA ALA A 16 -3.57 3.53 11.59
C ALA A 16 -2.24 3.03 12.17
N MET A 17 -1.12 3.62 11.74
CA MET A 17 0.20 3.33 12.31
C MET A 17 0.31 3.91 13.73
N ASP A 18 -0.10 5.16 13.93
CA ASP A 18 -0.07 5.86 15.23
C ASP A 18 -0.96 5.17 16.28
N SER A 19 -2.13 4.66 15.89
CA SER A 19 -3.05 3.95 16.78
C SER A 19 -2.63 2.51 17.08
N GLY A 20 -1.63 1.97 16.39
CA GLY A 20 -1.27 0.56 16.46
C GLY A 20 -2.26 -0.39 15.76
N ALA A 21 -3.26 0.11 15.06
CA ALA A 21 -4.18 -0.73 14.29
C ALA A 21 -3.47 -1.41 13.11
N TYR A 22 -2.52 -0.74 12.46
CA TYR A 22 -1.79 -1.27 11.31
C TYR A 22 -0.97 -2.52 11.66
N ILE A 23 -0.24 -2.50 12.79
CA ILE A 23 0.62 -3.63 13.18
C ILE A 23 -0.20 -4.91 13.43
N LYS A 24 -1.47 -4.80 13.84
CA LYS A 24 -2.34 -5.97 13.99
C LYS A 24 -2.59 -6.71 12.68
N PHE A 25 -2.65 -6.01 11.55
CA PHE A 25 -2.78 -6.67 10.25
C PHE A 25 -1.48 -7.35 9.82
N VAL A 26 -0.33 -6.80 10.19
CA VAL A 26 0.96 -7.45 10.00
C VAL A 26 1.03 -8.73 10.85
N GLU A 27 0.67 -8.65 12.13
CA GLU A 27 0.59 -9.82 13.03
C GLU A 27 -0.36 -10.89 12.46
N ILE A 28 -1.57 -10.53 12.05
CA ILE A 28 -2.53 -11.46 11.44
C ILE A 28 -1.92 -12.14 10.21
N HIS A 29 -1.29 -11.40 9.30
CA HIS A 29 -0.73 -12.00 8.09
C HIS A 29 0.53 -12.84 8.34
N THR A 30 1.24 -12.64 9.45
CA THR A 30 2.52 -13.30 9.74
C THR A 30 2.44 -14.38 10.83
N GLU A 31 1.34 -14.42 11.59
CA GLU A 31 1.07 -15.52 12.50
C GLU A 31 0.97 -16.83 11.72
N MET A 32 1.63 -17.86 12.23
CA MET A 32 1.89 -19.11 11.50
C MET A 32 0.62 -19.79 11.00
N LYS A 33 -0.43 -19.90 11.82
CA LYS A 33 -1.67 -20.56 11.39
C LYS A 33 -2.38 -19.72 10.33
N SER A 34 -2.42 -18.42 10.52
CA SER A 34 -3.03 -17.51 9.55
C SER A 34 -2.27 -17.47 8.22
N GLU A 35 -0.94 -17.55 8.23
CA GLU A 35 -0.12 -17.64 7.02
C GLU A 35 -0.45 -18.91 6.21
N MET A 36 -0.61 -20.06 6.90
CA MET A 36 -1.02 -21.32 6.29
C MET A 36 -2.44 -21.26 5.69
N GLU A 37 -3.34 -20.47 6.28
CA GLU A 37 -4.67 -20.20 5.72
C GLU A 37 -4.62 -19.23 4.53
N ALA A 38 -3.62 -18.34 4.49
CA ALA A 38 -3.48 -17.29 3.50
C ALA A 38 -2.75 -17.74 2.22
N HIS A 39 -1.80 -18.68 2.30
CA HIS A 39 -0.89 -19.01 1.20
C HIS A 39 -0.84 -20.50 0.87
N LYS A 40 -0.43 -20.80 -0.39
CA LYS A 40 -0.17 -22.17 -0.88
C LYS A 40 -1.38 -23.12 -0.84
N GLN A 41 -2.60 -22.57 -0.84
CA GLN A 41 -3.85 -23.31 -0.93
C GLN A 41 -4.94 -22.52 -1.69
N CYS A 42 -6.09 -23.16 -1.91
CA CYS A 42 -7.18 -22.64 -2.75
C CYS A 42 -7.88 -21.37 -2.23
N MET A 43 -7.76 -21.09 -0.93
CA MET A 43 -8.30 -19.90 -0.27
C MET A 43 -7.45 -18.64 -0.45
N PHE A 44 -6.26 -18.71 -1.06
CA PHE A 44 -5.37 -17.53 -1.24
C PHE A 44 -6.13 -16.27 -1.66
N ILE A 45 -6.93 -16.35 -2.72
CA ILE A 45 -7.69 -15.20 -3.24
C ILE A 45 -8.78 -14.74 -2.27
N TYR A 46 -9.52 -15.68 -1.66
CA TYR A 46 -10.62 -15.36 -0.76
C TYR A 46 -10.13 -14.77 0.56
N TRP A 47 -9.07 -15.33 1.13
CA TRP A 47 -8.43 -14.85 2.34
C TRP A 47 -7.92 -13.42 2.15
N HIS A 48 -7.17 -13.15 1.08
CA HIS A 48 -6.65 -11.81 0.81
C HIS A 48 -7.75 -10.81 0.48
N ARG A 49 -8.81 -11.23 -0.23
CA ARG A 49 -9.97 -10.36 -0.48
C ARG A 49 -10.65 -9.97 0.84
N PHE A 50 -10.87 -10.91 1.74
CA PHE A 50 -11.45 -10.63 3.05
C PHE A 50 -10.52 -9.73 3.88
N PHE A 51 -9.22 -10.04 3.91
CA PHE A 51 -8.21 -9.23 4.58
C PHE A 51 -8.24 -7.77 4.10
N LEU A 52 -8.30 -7.52 2.78
CA LEU A 52 -8.38 -6.17 2.22
C LEU A 52 -9.69 -5.44 2.58
N VAL A 53 -10.82 -6.14 2.64
CA VAL A 53 -12.10 -5.54 3.07
C VAL A 53 -12.04 -5.09 4.53
N VAL A 54 -11.49 -5.94 5.41
CA VAL A 54 -11.33 -5.60 6.83
C VAL A 54 -10.27 -4.51 7.01
N PHE A 55 -9.21 -4.52 6.19
CA PHE A 55 -8.18 -3.49 6.18
C PHE A 55 -8.73 -2.11 5.74
N GLU A 56 -9.59 -2.09 4.72
CA GLU A 56 -10.31 -0.88 4.31
C GLU A 56 -11.20 -0.34 5.43
N ASN A 57 -11.92 -1.21 6.12
CA ASN A 57 -12.76 -0.83 7.25
C ASN A 57 -11.92 -0.32 8.44
N MET A 58 -10.73 -0.87 8.66
CA MET A 58 -9.80 -0.34 9.66
C MET A 58 -9.39 1.09 9.35
N PHE A 59 -9.13 1.43 8.08
CA PHE A 59 -8.87 2.82 7.69
C PHE A 59 -10.07 3.75 7.92
N ARG A 60 -11.29 3.28 7.62
CA ARG A 60 -12.51 4.03 7.92
C ARG A 60 -12.72 4.23 9.42
N GLY A 61 -12.26 3.27 10.22
CA GLY A 61 -12.29 3.32 11.68
C GLY A 61 -11.33 4.33 12.32
N GLN A 62 -10.37 4.90 11.57
CA GLN A 62 -9.42 5.89 12.10
C GLN A 62 -10.05 7.28 12.33
N GLY A 63 -11.33 7.47 12.00
CA GLY A 63 -12.09 8.68 12.29
C GLY A 63 -12.99 9.15 11.13
N PRO A 64 -13.92 10.09 11.38
CA PRO A 64 -14.94 10.49 10.41
C PRO A 64 -14.36 11.09 9.11
N LYS A 65 -13.17 11.68 9.17
CA LYS A 65 -12.46 12.21 7.99
C LYS A 65 -12.05 11.12 6.98
N PHE A 66 -12.02 9.85 7.40
CA PHE A 66 -11.64 8.71 6.57
C PHE A 66 -12.82 7.81 6.21
N ALA A 67 -14.06 8.17 6.56
CA ALA A 67 -15.24 7.31 6.39
C ALA A 67 -15.44 6.81 4.95
N CYS A 68 -15.01 7.59 3.95
CA CYS A 68 -15.13 7.26 2.53
C CYS A 68 -13.83 6.77 1.89
N VAL A 69 -12.78 6.49 2.67
CA VAL A 69 -11.53 5.98 2.12
C VAL A 69 -11.72 4.58 1.54
N THR A 70 -11.01 4.30 0.46
CA THR A 70 -10.95 2.98 -0.18
C THR A 70 -9.49 2.56 -0.35
N VAL A 71 -9.26 1.25 -0.47
CA VAL A 71 -7.92 0.71 -0.76
C VAL A 71 -7.66 0.79 -2.27
N PRO A 72 -6.66 1.57 -2.72
CA PRO A 72 -6.32 1.66 -4.14
C PRO A 72 -5.60 0.40 -4.62
N TYR A 73 -5.72 0.08 -5.91
CA TYR A 73 -4.95 -0.98 -6.54
C TYR A 73 -3.73 -0.40 -7.29
N PHE A 74 -2.63 -1.15 -7.30
CA PHE A 74 -1.47 -0.85 -8.13
C PHE A 74 -1.50 -1.71 -9.39
N ASN A 75 -1.76 -1.09 -10.55
CA ASN A 75 -1.67 -1.75 -11.85
C ASN A 75 -0.20 -1.87 -12.31
N TRP A 76 0.52 -2.80 -11.68
CA TRP A 76 1.93 -3.05 -12.01
C TRP A 76 2.10 -3.60 -13.43
N MET A 77 1.12 -4.34 -13.97
CA MET A 77 1.16 -4.86 -15.35
C MET A 77 1.26 -3.74 -16.38
N ALA A 78 0.49 -2.66 -16.22
CA ALA A 78 0.58 -1.50 -17.11
C ALA A 78 1.96 -0.84 -17.04
N ALA A 79 2.57 -0.74 -15.85
CA ALA A 79 3.92 -0.21 -15.70
C ALA A 79 4.97 -1.13 -16.35
N SER A 80 4.83 -2.45 -16.18
CA SER A 80 5.69 -3.44 -16.83
C SER A 80 5.59 -3.37 -18.35
N ASN A 81 4.39 -3.23 -18.90
CA ASN A 81 4.21 -3.10 -20.35
C ASN A 81 4.95 -1.88 -20.91
N LYS A 82 4.85 -0.72 -20.24
CA LYS A 82 5.61 0.49 -20.64
C LYS A 82 7.12 0.27 -20.62
N ALA A 83 7.62 -0.48 -19.63
CA ALA A 83 9.04 -0.82 -19.55
C ALA A 83 9.46 -1.75 -20.71
N LEU A 84 8.62 -2.74 -21.05
CA LEU A 84 8.88 -3.67 -22.15
C LEU A 84 8.80 -3.02 -23.53
N THR A 85 7.91 -2.04 -23.72
CA THR A 85 7.75 -1.30 -24.98
C THR A 85 8.76 -0.16 -25.14
N GLY A 86 9.58 0.12 -24.12
CA GLY A 86 10.57 1.19 -24.15
C GLY A 86 9.99 2.61 -23.98
N GLU A 87 8.74 2.74 -23.52
CA GLU A 87 8.10 4.03 -23.23
C GLU A 87 8.74 4.77 -22.04
N CYS A 88 9.48 4.04 -21.20
CA CYS A 88 10.20 4.54 -20.04
C CYS A 88 11.50 3.74 -19.85
N LYS A 89 12.51 4.37 -19.25
CA LYS A 89 13.83 3.76 -19.02
C LYS A 89 13.93 3.09 -17.66
N THR A 90 13.10 3.50 -16.70
CA THR A 90 13.13 2.97 -15.34
C THR A 90 11.74 2.71 -14.79
N LEU A 91 11.60 1.74 -13.88
CA LEU A 91 10.31 1.41 -13.25
C LEU A 91 9.66 2.62 -12.54
N GLY A 92 10.47 3.53 -11.97
CA GLY A 92 9.96 4.76 -11.36
C GLY A 92 9.43 5.80 -12.36
N GLU A 93 9.91 5.79 -13.60
CA GLU A 93 9.31 6.55 -14.70
C GLU A 93 8.03 5.88 -15.18
N CYS A 94 8.03 4.54 -15.29
CA CYS A 94 6.88 3.76 -15.75
C CYS A 94 5.70 3.80 -14.75
N SER A 95 5.99 4.00 -13.47
CA SER A 95 5.05 3.89 -12.37
C SER A 95 5.26 5.01 -11.33
N PRO A 96 4.52 6.13 -11.45
CA PRO A 96 4.63 7.25 -10.52
C PRO A 96 4.40 6.86 -9.04
N ILE A 97 3.58 5.84 -8.78
CA ILE A 97 3.30 5.35 -7.42
C ILE A 97 4.57 4.84 -6.71
N LEU A 98 5.55 4.28 -7.44
CA LEU A 98 6.81 3.82 -6.84
C LEU A 98 7.62 4.98 -6.25
N ARG A 99 7.52 6.17 -6.85
CA ARG A 99 8.15 7.40 -6.33
C ARG A 99 7.34 8.00 -5.19
N GLU A 100 6.01 8.01 -5.32
CA GLU A 100 5.11 8.63 -4.34
C GLU A 100 5.03 7.89 -2.99
N LEU A 101 5.32 6.59 -2.99
CA LEU A 101 5.41 5.75 -1.79
C LEU A 101 6.83 5.71 -1.20
N GLY A 102 7.81 6.38 -1.82
CA GLY A 102 9.19 6.43 -1.33
C GLY A 102 10.04 5.20 -1.65
N GLY A 103 9.52 4.22 -2.39
CA GLY A 103 10.26 3.02 -2.80
C GLY A 103 11.23 3.22 -3.97
N TYR A 104 11.13 4.36 -4.67
CA TYR A 104 11.99 4.69 -5.81
C TYR A 104 12.47 6.14 -5.74
N ALA A 105 13.77 6.34 -5.48
CA ALA A 105 14.40 7.65 -5.46
C ALA A 105 15.22 7.88 -6.74
N VAL A 106 14.98 9.01 -7.42
CA VAL A 106 15.76 9.41 -8.61
C VAL A 106 17.13 9.97 -8.20
N PHE A 107 17.24 10.48 -6.97
CA PHE A 107 18.48 10.85 -6.30
C PHE A 107 18.29 10.64 -4.80
N SER A 108 19.23 9.95 -4.14
CA SER A 108 19.33 10.00 -2.68
C SER A 108 19.72 11.42 -2.30
N VAL A 109 18.73 12.26 -1.98
CA VAL A 109 19.02 13.46 -1.19
C VAL A 109 19.33 12.92 0.20
N LYS A 110 20.61 12.69 0.47
CA LYS A 110 21.14 12.68 1.83
C LYS A 110 20.73 14.02 2.44
N ARG A 111 19.56 14.10 3.08
CA ARG A 111 19.47 14.96 4.26
C ARG A 111 20.36 14.26 5.28
N LEU A 112 21.60 14.71 5.35
CA LEU A 112 22.39 14.60 6.56
C LEU A 112 21.47 15.14 7.66
N CYS A 113 20.89 14.26 8.48
CA CYS A 113 20.60 14.66 9.84
C CYS A 113 21.96 14.99 10.45
N LEU A 114 22.32 16.27 10.45
CA LEU A 114 23.30 16.75 11.42
C LEU A 114 22.62 16.63 12.79
N CYS A 115 23.02 15.59 13.52
CA CYS A 115 23.10 15.68 14.97
C CYS A 115 24.39 16.42 15.32
#